data_AF-A0A812TDG4-F1
#
_entry.id   AF-A0A812TDG4-F1
#
_cell.length_a   1.000
_cell.length_b   1.000
_cell.length_c   1.000
_cell.angle_alpha   90.00
_cell.angle_beta   90.00
_cell.angle_gamma   90.00
#
_symmetry.space_group_name_H-M   'P 1'
#
loop_
_entity.id
_entity.type
_entity.pdbx_description
1 polymer ?
#
loop_
_entity_poly.entity_id
_entity_poly.type
_entity_poly.pdbx_seq_one_letter_code
_entity_poly.pdbx_strand_id
1 'polypeptide(L)'
;MALRSWFRFSFGGTCHGCPRACHKAAERSEDRAWDEAIIRDPNLDGIISVLPEPAGCPKHRQLDAFWNSFQGWWYRQEDNECVGEIFRDSMIWHPQWKMPEKETCLEMVAQDTIMQDLRGHVLMGSVLRDAQMSICWSNGDVWLLK
;
A
#
# COMPACT_ATOMS: atom_id res chain seq x y z
N MET A 1 -25.91 -19.33 11.76
CA MET A 1 -24.91 -18.97 10.73
C MET A 1 -25.42 -17.72 10.01
N ALA A 2 -24.98 -16.55 10.47
CA ALA A 2 -25.40 -15.27 9.92
C ALA A 2 -24.34 -14.79 8.91
N LEU A 3 -24.71 -14.72 7.64
CA LEU A 3 -23.91 -14.07 6.60
C LEU A 3 -23.92 -12.57 6.91
N ARG A 4 -22.80 -12.04 7.42
CA ARG A 4 -22.62 -10.59 7.53
C ARG A 4 -22.55 -10.01 6.13
N SER A 5 -23.65 -9.39 5.75
CA SER A 5 -23.82 -8.60 4.54
C SER A 5 -22.76 -7.51 4.51
N TRP A 6 -21.90 -7.54 3.51
CA TRP A 6 -21.03 -6.41 3.21
C TRP A 6 -21.93 -5.25 2.80
N PHE A 7 -21.99 -4.20 3.63
CA PHE A 7 -22.67 -2.97 3.28
C PHE A 7 -21.94 -2.35 2.09
N ARG A 8 -22.50 -2.56 0.90
CA ARG A 8 -22.17 -1.83 -0.31
C ARG A 8 -22.71 -0.42 -0.11
N PHE A 9 -21.87 0.50 0.37
CA PHE A 9 -22.16 1.92 0.24
C PHE A 9 -22.07 2.28 -1.24
N SER A 10 -23.18 2.08 -1.95
CA SER A 10 -23.40 2.70 -3.24
C SER A 10 -23.65 4.19 -2.97
N PHE A 11 -22.66 5.03 -3.21
CA PHE A 11 -22.91 6.44 -3.50
C PHE A 11 -23.76 6.49 -4.77
N GLY A 12 -25.08 6.53 -4.58
CA GLY A 12 -26.06 6.86 -5.60
C GLY A 12 -25.98 8.35 -5.92
N GLY A 13 -24.91 8.76 -6.60
CA GLY A 13 -24.86 10.00 -7.35
C GLY A 13 -25.33 9.73 -8.76
N THR A 14 -26.64 9.80 -9.00
CA THR A 14 -27.21 9.78 -10.34
C THR A 14 -26.83 11.06 -11.07
N CYS A 15 -25.75 11.05 -11.84
CA CYS A 15 -25.55 12.02 -12.91
C CYS A 15 -26.49 11.66 -14.09
N HIS A 16 -27.74 12.09 -13.97
CA HIS A 16 -28.65 12.18 -15.11
C HIS A 16 -28.15 13.29 -16.04
N GLY A 17 -27.66 12.90 -17.22
CA GLY A 17 -27.52 13.79 -18.36
C GLY A 17 -26.10 13.99 -18.85
N CYS A 18 -25.56 12.97 -19.53
CA CYS A 18 -24.60 13.21 -20.61
C CYS A 18 -24.99 12.32 -21.80
N PRO A 19 -25.56 12.90 -22.87
CA PRO A 19 -25.90 12.14 -24.06
C PRO A 19 -24.62 11.74 -24.81
N ARG A 20 -24.65 10.52 -25.32
CA ARG A 20 -23.72 9.89 -26.26
C ARG A 20 -23.11 10.87 -27.26
N ALA A 21 -21.78 10.90 -27.34
CA ALA A 21 -21.00 10.78 -28.58
C ALA A 21 -19.54 11.14 -28.29
N CYS A 22 -18.63 10.17 -28.39
CA CYS A 22 -17.27 10.33 -28.91
C CYS A 22 -16.62 8.94 -29.01
N HIS A 23 -17.09 8.18 -29.99
CA HIS A 23 -16.29 7.14 -30.62
C HIS A 23 -15.28 7.87 -31.52
N LYS A 24 -13.98 7.69 -31.27
CA LYS A 24 -12.92 7.41 -32.24
C LYS A 24 -11.58 8.07 -31.90
N ALA A 25 -10.58 7.20 -31.96
CA ALA A 25 -9.27 7.42 -32.58
C ALA A 25 -8.36 8.48 -31.96
N ALA A 26 -7.33 7.99 -31.26
CA ALA A 26 -5.95 8.35 -31.58
C ALA A 26 -5.01 7.32 -30.94
N GLU A 27 -4.69 6.28 -31.69
CA GLU A 27 -3.37 5.67 -31.58
C GLU A 27 -2.35 6.78 -31.85
N ARG A 28 -1.52 7.09 -30.86
CA ARG A 28 -0.28 7.83 -31.10
C ARG A 28 0.85 6.99 -30.52
N SER A 29 1.44 6.20 -31.41
CA SER A 29 2.77 5.64 -31.29
C SER A 29 3.75 6.76 -30.95
N GLU A 30 4.27 6.75 -29.73
CA GLU A 30 5.53 7.43 -29.43
C GLU A 30 6.62 6.35 -29.38
N ASP A 31 6.99 5.88 -30.58
CA ASP A 31 8.32 5.34 -30.86
C ASP A 31 9.32 6.48 -30.67
N ARG A 32 9.68 6.76 -29.41
CA ARG A 32 10.85 7.58 -29.11
C ARG A 32 12.04 6.66 -29.02
N ALA A 33 12.63 6.45 -30.19
CA ALA A 33 13.99 5.97 -30.37
C ALA A 33 14.91 6.74 -29.39
N TRP A 34 15.41 6.04 -28.38
CA TRP A 34 16.58 6.48 -27.65
C TRP A 34 17.77 6.11 -28.53
N ASP A 35 18.10 7.03 -29.46
CA ASP A 35 19.38 7.00 -30.16
C ASP A 35 20.49 7.03 -29.10
N GLU A 36 21.29 5.98 -29.11
CA GLU A 36 22.45 5.77 -28.27
C GLU A 36 23.52 6.83 -28.60
N ALA A 37 23.54 7.94 -27.88
CA ALA A 37 24.72 8.80 -27.81
C ALA A 37 25.69 8.23 -26.75
N ILE A 38 26.39 7.14 -27.09
CA ILE A 38 27.56 6.69 -26.34
C ILE A 38 28.68 7.71 -26.60
N ILE A 39 28.83 8.69 -25.70
CA ILE A 39 30.04 9.50 -25.61
C ILE A 39 31.16 8.57 -25.15
N ARG A 40 31.93 8.04 -26.09
CA ARG A 40 33.22 7.40 -25.79
C ARG A 40 34.24 8.49 -25.62
N ASP A 41 34.52 8.85 -24.38
CA ASP A 41 35.63 9.73 -24.01
C ASP A 41 36.88 8.85 -23.79
N PRO A 42 37.91 8.87 -24.68
CA PRO A 42 39.03 7.94 -24.59
C PRO A 42 40.22 8.50 -23.79
N ASN A 43 39.99 9.46 -22.87
CA ASN A 43 41.12 10.07 -22.17
C ASN A 43 40.74 10.60 -20.78
N LEU A 44 40.83 9.74 -19.76
CA LEU A 44 41.02 10.16 -18.37
C LEU A 44 41.54 8.98 -17.53
N ASP A 45 42.85 8.74 -17.66
CA ASP A 45 43.65 8.24 -16.54
C ASP A 45 43.56 9.29 -15.41
N GLY A 46 42.61 9.11 -14.50
CA GLY A 46 42.36 10.16 -13.51
C GLY A 46 41.29 9.79 -12.51
N ILE A 47 41.74 9.21 -11.40
CA ILE A 47 41.10 9.26 -10.07
C ILE A 47 39.64 8.77 -10.08
N ILE A 48 39.47 7.54 -9.60
CA ILE A 48 38.19 7.04 -9.09
C ILE A 48 37.74 8.03 -8.01
N SER A 49 36.96 9.05 -8.42
CA SER A 49 36.18 9.86 -7.51
C SER A 49 35.14 8.91 -6.95
N VAL A 50 35.45 8.35 -5.79
CA VAL A 50 34.49 7.74 -4.89
C VAL A 50 33.45 8.83 -4.64
N LEU A 51 32.39 8.82 -5.44
CA LEU A 51 31.27 9.72 -5.28
C LEU A 51 30.76 9.47 -3.86
N PRO A 52 30.82 10.43 -2.94
CA PRO A 52 30.33 10.22 -1.59
C PRO A 52 28.88 9.83 -1.71
N GLU A 53 28.53 8.63 -1.24
CA GLU A 53 27.15 8.16 -1.24
C GLU A 53 26.28 9.28 -0.67
N PRO A 54 25.25 9.74 -1.41
CA PRO A 54 24.45 10.86 -0.98
C PRO A 54 23.92 10.52 0.41
N ALA A 55 24.26 11.37 1.39
CA ALA A 55 23.90 11.18 2.80
C ALA A 55 22.47 10.62 2.87
N GLY A 56 22.38 9.33 3.21
CA GLY A 56 21.17 8.54 3.02
C GLY A 56 19.97 9.26 3.58
N CYS A 57 18.91 9.38 2.79
CA CYS A 57 17.72 10.12 3.18
C CYS A 57 17.19 9.53 4.51
N PRO A 58 17.10 10.31 5.60
CA PRO A 58 16.75 9.79 6.94
C PRO A 58 15.35 9.16 7.03
N LYS A 59 14.56 9.24 5.95
CA LYS A 59 13.23 8.64 5.82
C LYS A 59 13.25 7.10 5.90
N HIS A 60 14.30 6.44 5.42
CA HIS A 60 14.34 4.97 5.39
C HIS A 60 14.36 4.36 6.80
N ARG A 61 15.20 4.90 7.68
CA ARG A 61 15.39 4.34 9.03
C ARG A 61 14.16 4.48 9.92
N GLN A 62 13.36 5.54 9.73
CA GLN A 62 12.11 5.73 10.47
C GLN A 62 11.03 4.73 10.02
N LEU A 63 10.99 4.40 8.73
CA LEU A 63 10.06 3.44 8.18
C LEU A 63 10.32 2.02 8.73
N ASP A 64 11.59 1.62 8.80
CA ASP A 64 11.97 0.31 9.33
C ASP A 64 11.55 0.16 10.80
N ALA A 65 11.84 1.17 11.62
CA ALA A 65 11.45 1.17 13.03
C ALA A 65 9.93 1.14 13.21
N PHE A 66 9.19 1.86 12.34
CA PHE A 66 7.73 1.79 12.31
C PHE A 66 7.28 0.36 12.08
N TRP A 67 7.60 -0.24 10.94
CA TRP A 67 7.11 -1.58 10.59
C TRP A 67 7.54 -2.66 11.56
N ASN A 68 8.76 -2.59 12.10
CA ASN A 68 9.24 -3.54 13.11
C ASN A 68 8.36 -3.59 14.37
N SER A 69 7.62 -2.52 14.67
CA SER A 69 6.69 -2.50 15.81
C SER A 69 5.32 -3.16 15.53
N PHE A 70 4.98 -3.42 14.26
CA PHE A 70 3.68 -4.01 13.85
C PHE A 70 3.75 -5.51 13.57
N GLN A 71 4.95 -6.09 13.63
CA GLN A 71 5.18 -7.47 13.23
C GLN A 71 4.41 -8.43 14.14
N GLY A 72 3.78 -9.45 13.55
CA GLY A 72 3.12 -10.52 14.28
C GLY A 72 1.66 -10.74 13.87
N TRP A 73 0.94 -11.50 14.69
CA TRP A 73 -0.41 -11.96 14.39
C TRP A 73 -1.46 -10.96 14.88
N TRP A 74 -2.35 -10.58 13.97
CA TRP A 74 -3.41 -9.62 14.21
C TRP A 74 -4.76 -10.30 14.31
N TYR A 75 -5.58 -9.85 15.26
CA TYR A 75 -6.87 -10.44 15.58
C TYR A 75 -7.95 -9.37 15.58
N ARG A 76 -9.13 -9.66 15.05
CA ARG A 76 -10.24 -8.70 15.11
C ARG A 76 -10.76 -8.62 16.53
N GLN A 77 -11.00 -7.40 17.02
CA GLN A 77 -11.45 -7.16 18.40
C GLN A 77 -12.83 -7.76 18.69
N GLU A 78 -13.74 -7.74 17.70
CA GLU A 78 -15.14 -8.14 17.88
C GLU A 78 -15.32 -9.63 18.17
N ASP A 79 -14.65 -10.48 17.41
CA ASP A 79 -14.80 -11.93 17.43
C ASP A 79 -13.53 -12.66 17.87
N ASN A 80 -12.43 -11.93 18.06
CA ASN A 80 -11.12 -12.46 18.40
C ASN A 80 -10.60 -13.48 17.37
N GLU A 81 -11.08 -13.40 16.13
CA GLU A 81 -10.60 -14.25 15.03
C GLU A 81 -9.31 -13.70 14.43
N CYS A 82 -8.42 -14.62 14.02
CA CYS A 82 -7.16 -14.26 13.37
C CYS A 82 -7.41 -13.61 12.00
N VAL A 83 -6.96 -12.37 11.83
CA VAL A 83 -7.03 -11.67 10.55
C VAL A 83 -5.91 -12.15 9.63
N GLY A 84 -4.69 -12.23 10.18
CA GLY A 84 -3.48 -12.57 9.46
C GLY A 84 -2.23 -12.15 10.22
N GLU A 85 -1.10 -12.17 9.53
CA GLU A 85 0.20 -11.75 10.06
C GLU A 85 0.69 -10.53 9.29
N ILE A 86 1.11 -9.48 10.00
CA ILE A 86 1.86 -8.40 9.37
C ILE A 86 3.33 -8.78 9.37
N PHE A 87 3.92 -8.84 8.16
CA PHE A 87 5.33 -9.10 7.94
C PHE A 87 5.91 -7.99 7.06
N ARG A 88 6.89 -7.25 7.59
CA ARG A 88 7.40 -5.99 7.03
C ARG A 88 6.27 -4.99 6.81
N ASP A 89 6.06 -4.61 5.56
CA ASP A 89 5.05 -3.70 5.02
C ASP A 89 3.91 -4.46 4.31
N SER A 90 3.73 -5.74 4.61
CA SER A 90 2.69 -6.58 4.00
C SER A 90 1.81 -7.23 5.06
N MET A 91 0.53 -7.39 4.73
CA MET A 91 -0.43 -8.20 5.45
C MET A 91 -0.60 -9.55 4.75
N ILE A 92 -0.23 -10.62 5.43
CA ILE A 92 -0.44 -12.01 5.00
C ILE A 92 -1.76 -12.48 5.59
N TRP A 93 -2.77 -12.68 4.74
CA TRP A 93 -4.12 -13.00 5.16
C TRP A 93 -4.26 -14.43 5.68
N HIS A 94 -5.00 -14.60 6.77
CA HIS A 94 -5.36 -15.94 7.24
C HIS A 94 -6.29 -16.64 6.22
N PRO A 95 -6.09 -17.94 5.90
CA PRO A 95 -6.85 -18.65 4.87
C PRO A 95 -8.38 -18.64 5.04
N GLN A 96 -8.87 -18.44 6.27
CA GLN A 96 -10.30 -18.44 6.57
C GLN A 96 -11.08 -17.32 5.87
N TRP A 97 -10.43 -16.20 5.57
CA TRP A 97 -11.06 -15.05 4.91
C TRP A 97 -11.32 -15.28 3.42
N LYS A 98 -10.74 -16.33 2.83
CA LYS A 98 -10.87 -16.67 1.39
C LYS A 98 -10.56 -15.48 0.47
N MET A 99 -9.60 -14.66 0.88
CA MET A 99 -9.07 -13.58 0.05
C MET A 99 -8.39 -14.19 -1.18
N PRO A 100 -8.54 -13.61 -2.38
CA PRO A 100 -7.89 -14.14 -3.58
C PRO A 100 -6.38 -13.88 -3.53
N GLU A 101 -6.03 -12.75 -2.91
CA GLU A 101 -4.70 -12.26 -2.64
C GLU A 101 -4.34 -12.83 -1.28
N LYS A 102 -3.28 -13.64 -1.25
CA LYS A 102 -2.75 -14.18 0.00
C LYS A 102 -2.05 -13.10 0.82
N GLU A 103 -1.62 -12.04 0.15
CA GLU A 103 -0.82 -10.96 0.68
C GLU A 103 -1.25 -9.64 0.06
N THR A 104 -1.28 -8.59 0.87
CA THR A 104 -1.62 -7.23 0.44
C THR A 104 -0.66 -6.24 1.07
N CYS A 105 -0.20 -5.26 0.30
CA CYS A 105 0.74 -4.25 0.80
C CYS A 105 0.04 -3.27 1.76
N LEU A 106 0.81 -2.81 2.74
CA LEU A 106 0.46 -1.76 3.67
C LEU A 106 1.40 -0.58 3.43
N GLU A 107 0.83 0.61 3.28
CA GLU A 107 1.61 1.83 3.07
C GLU A 107 1.44 2.77 4.24
N MET A 108 2.54 3.30 4.77
CA MET A 108 2.49 4.34 5.80
C MET A 108 2.27 5.70 5.12
N VAL A 109 1.10 6.29 5.34
CA VAL A 109 0.69 7.56 4.73
C VAL A 109 0.89 8.76 5.66
N ALA A 110 0.90 8.53 6.98
CA ALA A 110 1.23 9.53 7.98
C ALA A 110 1.83 8.85 9.22
N GLN A 111 2.30 9.68 10.17
CA GLN A 111 2.71 9.20 11.49
C GLN A 111 1.48 8.57 12.18
N ASP A 112 1.50 7.25 12.31
CA ASP A 112 0.41 6.42 12.85
C ASP A 112 -0.83 6.26 11.96
N THR A 113 -0.70 6.50 10.66
CA THR A 113 -1.74 6.14 9.67
C THR A 113 -1.17 5.23 8.61
N ILE A 114 -1.83 4.08 8.41
CA ILE A 114 -1.53 3.14 7.34
C ILE A 114 -2.69 3.07 6.35
N MET A 115 -2.37 2.68 5.13
CA MET A 115 -3.31 2.47 4.04
C MET A 115 -3.16 1.05 3.52
N GLN A 116 -4.27 0.43 3.17
CA GLN A 116 -4.32 -0.89 2.55
C GLN A 116 -5.25 -0.84 1.33
N ASP A 117 -4.77 -1.26 0.17
CA ASP A 117 -5.63 -1.45 -1.01
C ASP A 117 -6.11 -2.90 -1.07
N LEU A 118 -7.43 -3.09 -0.95
CA LEU A 118 -8.09 -4.38 -1.10
C LEU A 118 -9.00 -4.37 -2.32
N ARG A 119 -8.48 -4.87 -3.44
CA ARG A 119 -9.22 -4.97 -4.72
C ARG A 119 -9.80 -3.63 -5.20
N GLY A 120 -9.05 -2.54 -5.06
CA GLY A 120 -9.49 -1.19 -5.41
C GLY A 120 -10.33 -0.50 -4.33
N HIS A 121 -10.47 -1.13 -3.15
CA HIS A 121 -11.00 -0.50 -1.96
C HIS A 121 -9.87 -0.09 -1.04
N VAL A 122 -9.63 1.21 -0.96
CA VAL A 122 -8.64 1.79 -0.05
C VAL A 122 -9.23 1.86 1.35
N LEU A 123 -8.61 1.14 2.29
CA LEU A 123 -8.89 1.21 3.71
C LEU A 123 -7.79 2.00 4.41
N MET A 124 -8.21 2.95 5.25
CA MET A 124 -7.30 3.72 6.11
C MET A 124 -7.36 3.14 7.52
N GLY A 125 -6.20 2.86 8.11
CA GLY A 125 -6.04 2.37 9.47
C GLY A 125 -5.31 3.39 10.33
N SER A 126 -5.92 3.79 11.45
CA SER A 126 -5.26 4.60 12.49
C SER A 126 -4.63 3.67 13.53
N VAL A 127 -3.36 3.87 13.83
CA VAL A 127 -2.60 3.03 14.76
C VAL A 127 -2.63 3.65 16.14
N LEU A 128 -3.05 2.86 17.14
CA LEU A 128 -3.03 3.26 18.54
C LEU A 128 -1.98 2.42 19.28
N ARG A 129 -1.06 3.10 19.98
CA ARG A 129 0.07 2.51 20.71
C ARG A 129 -0.12 2.65 22.23
N ASP A 130 -1.27 2.21 22.72
CA ASP A 130 -1.59 2.22 24.15
C ASP A 130 -1.03 0.96 24.85
N ALA A 131 -1.71 0.45 25.88
CA ALA A 131 -1.33 -0.79 26.56
C ALA A 131 -1.32 -2.02 25.64
N GLN A 132 -2.14 -2.00 24.58
CA GLN A 132 -2.15 -2.99 23.52
C GLN A 132 -2.16 -2.26 22.17
N MET A 133 -1.26 -2.66 21.26
CA MET A 133 -1.24 -2.08 19.93
C MET A 133 -2.49 -2.49 19.15
N SER A 134 -3.15 -1.50 18.54
CA SER A 134 -4.35 -1.73 17.74
C SER A 134 -4.37 -0.88 16.47
N ILE A 135 -5.10 -1.36 15.46
CA ILE A 135 -5.39 -0.63 14.23
C ILE A 135 -6.90 -0.45 14.13
N CYS A 136 -7.35 0.80 14.11
CA CYS A 136 -8.74 1.17 13.88
C CYS A 136 -8.94 1.50 12.40
N TRP A 137 -9.64 0.63 11.68
CA TRP A 137 -9.90 0.78 10.26
C TRP A 137 -11.11 1.65 9.98
N SER A 138 -11.07 2.35 8.85
CA SER A 138 -12.15 3.23 8.37
C SER A 138 -13.50 2.53 8.13
N ASN A 139 -13.51 1.20 8.01
CA ASN A 139 -14.73 0.40 7.92
C ASN A 139 -15.36 0.09 9.30
N GLY A 140 -14.72 0.50 10.40
CA GLY A 140 -15.13 0.24 11.77
C GLY A 140 -14.49 -0.99 12.42
N ASP A 141 -13.72 -1.79 11.67
CA ASP A 141 -13.00 -2.93 12.25
C ASP A 141 -11.85 -2.43 13.12
N VAL A 142 -11.62 -3.12 14.24
CA VAL A 142 -10.45 -2.90 15.09
C VAL A 142 -9.64 -4.18 15.14
N TRP A 143 -8.35 -4.10 14.81
CA TRP A 143 -7.43 -5.23 14.90
C TRP A 143 -6.50 -5.02 16.09
N LEU A 144 -6.21 -6.10 16.80
CA LEU A 144 -5.35 -6.15 17.98
C LEU A 144 -4.14 -7.02 17.69
N LEU A 145 -2.95 -6.50 18.01
CA LEU A 145 -1.72 -7.29 17.99
C LEU A 145 -1.66 -8.19 19.23
N LYS A 146 -1.22 -9.44 19.05
CA LYS A 146 -1.01 -10.42 20.13
C LYS A 146 0.38 -11.03 20.12
#